data_AF-A0A3G3IIK4-F1
#
_entry.id   AF-A0A3G3IIK4-F1
#
_cell.length_a   1.000
_cell.length_b   1.000
_cell.length_c   1.000
_cell.angle_alpha   90.00
_cell.angle_beta   90.00
_cell.angle_gamma   90.00
#
_symmetry.space_group_name_H-M   'P 1'
#
loop_
_entity.id
_entity.type
_entity.pdbx_description
1 polymer ?
#
loop_
_entity_poly.entity_id
_entity_poly.type
_entity_poly.pdbx_seq_one_letter_code
_entity_poly.pdbx_strand_id
1 'polypeptide(L)'
;MGFFSKNDIRMEEDAFIFKSKYFSYEIPYTDIKDVKLRDDIDLGRMITGTSGALSHYGNFKNDDYGSYDVIFHVTAKLLIVLEFGEEKHVVFNMGNVESTKDFYKKLKGKARLL
;
A
#
# COMPACT_ATOMS: atom_id res chain seq x y z
N MET A 1 -15.38 3.75 24.07
CA MET A 1 -14.97 2.66 23.15
C MET A 1 -14.15 3.32 22.04
N GLY A 2 -12.82 3.32 22.15
CA GLY A 2 -11.96 4.07 21.23
C GLY A 2 -11.99 3.47 19.83
N PHE A 3 -12.33 4.27 18.83
CA PHE A 3 -12.10 3.97 17.42
C PHE A 3 -10.58 3.95 17.18
N PHE A 4 -9.94 2.79 17.36
CA PHE A 4 -8.57 2.60 16.89
C PHE A 4 -8.60 2.57 15.36
N SER A 5 -7.88 3.50 14.72
CA SER A 5 -7.80 3.59 13.26
C SER A 5 -7.35 2.24 12.69
N LYS A 6 -8.23 1.62 11.89
CA LYS A 6 -8.10 0.24 11.39
C LYS A 6 -6.87 -0.03 10.51
N ASN A 7 -6.28 1.03 9.94
CA ASN A 7 -5.15 1.02 9.01
C ASN A 7 -4.24 2.23 9.31
N ASP A 8 -2.93 2.08 9.16
CA ASP A 8 -1.92 3.14 9.34
C ASP A 8 -0.97 3.15 8.14
N ILE A 9 -0.90 4.30 7.45
CA ILE A 9 -0.05 4.55 6.29
C ILE A 9 0.64 5.90 6.52
N ARG A 10 1.94 5.88 6.81
CA ARG A 10 2.70 7.11 7.09
C ARG A 10 4.16 6.98 6.72
N MET A 11 4.76 8.13 6.40
CA MET A 11 6.19 8.25 6.13
C MET A 11 6.86 8.83 7.36
N GLU A 12 7.71 8.05 8.01
CA GLU A 12 8.59 8.51 9.09
C GLU A 12 9.91 9.06 8.52
N GLU A 13 10.83 9.43 9.41
CA GLU A 13 12.16 9.93 9.03
C GLU A 13 12.92 8.91 8.19
N ASP A 14 13.03 7.67 8.68
CA ASP A 14 13.87 6.61 8.10
C ASP A 14 13.10 5.41 7.50
N ALA A 15 11.79 5.32 7.74
CA ALA A 15 10.98 4.20 7.27
C ALA A 15 9.57 4.60 6.82
N PHE A 16 9.01 3.81 5.91
CA PHE A 16 7.60 3.81 5.55
C PHE A 16 6.83 2.81 6.41
N ILE A 17 5.76 3.28 7.06
CA ILE A 17 4.91 2.48 7.92
C ILE A 17 3.65 2.07 7.15
N PHE A 18 3.40 0.77 7.10
CA PHE A 18 2.23 0.19 6.44
C PHE A 18 1.62 -0.90 7.32
N LYS A 19 0.53 -0.57 8.02
CA LYS A 19 -0.08 -1.46 9.02
C LYS A 19 -1.58 -1.56 8.83
N SER A 20 -2.11 -2.75 9.11
CA SER A 20 -3.54 -3.00 9.23
C SER A 20 -3.77 -4.02 10.36
N LYS A 21 -5.01 -4.48 10.50
CA LYS A 21 -5.32 -5.63 11.36
C LYS A 21 -4.60 -6.93 10.94
N TYR A 22 -4.24 -7.09 9.67
CA TYR A 22 -3.78 -8.35 9.09
C TYR A 22 -2.26 -8.42 8.90
N PHE A 23 -1.59 -7.27 8.84
CA PHE A 23 -0.16 -7.16 8.58
C PHE A 23 0.40 -5.91 9.24
N SER A 24 1.72 -5.92 9.49
CA SER A 24 2.42 -4.78 10.05
C SER A 24 3.82 -4.70 9.48
N TYR A 25 4.07 -3.68 8.67
CA TYR A 25 5.36 -3.41 8.08
C TYR A 25 5.92 -2.06 8.53
N GLU A 26 7.22 -2.08 8.74
CA GLU A 26 8.10 -0.92 8.88
C GLU A 26 9.20 -1.14 7.85
N ILE A 27 9.12 -0.41 6.74
CA ILE A 27 9.92 -0.63 5.53
C ILE A 27 10.96 0.49 5.48
N PRO A 28 12.24 0.21 5.78
CA PRO A 28 13.29 1.20 5.62
C PRO A 28 13.33 1.70 4.18
N TYR A 29 13.56 3.00 3.96
CA TYR A 29 13.58 3.54 2.60
C TYR A 29 14.70 2.96 1.71
N THR A 30 15.72 2.36 2.33
CA THR A 30 16.81 1.63 1.66
C THR A 30 16.41 0.24 1.19
N ASP A 31 15.32 -0.33 1.72
CA ASP A 31 14.80 -1.65 1.34
C ASP A 31 13.74 -1.56 0.23
N ILE A 32 13.28 -0.34 -0.09
CA ILE A 32 12.37 -0.09 -1.22
C ILE A 32 13.14 -0.27 -2.52
N LYS A 33 12.67 -1.20 -3.35
CA LYS A 33 13.23 -1.53 -4.65
C LYS A 33 12.60 -0.74 -5.77
N ASP A 34 11.28 -0.56 -5.73
CA ASP A 34 10.56 0.24 -6.71
C ASP A 34 9.25 0.78 -6.15
N VAL A 35 8.79 1.88 -6.75
CA VAL A 35 7.49 2.48 -6.47
C VAL A 35 6.84 2.89 -7.80
N LYS A 36 5.65 2.35 -8.07
CA LYS A 36 4.87 2.60 -9.29
C LYS A 36 3.50 3.19 -8.98
N LEU A 37 2.98 4.01 -9.89
CA LEU A 37 1.56 4.40 -9.94
C LEU A 37 0.86 3.57 -11.00
N ARG A 38 -0.30 3.00 -10.67
CA ARG A 38 -1.10 2.16 -11.56
C ARG A 38 -2.59 2.41 -11.32
N ASP A 39 -3.38 2.47 -12.37
CA ASP A 39 -4.84 2.61 -12.34
C ASP A 39 -5.59 1.44 -13.00
N ASP A 40 -4.82 0.43 -13.43
CA ASP A 40 -5.22 -0.74 -14.19
C ASP A 40 -5.01 -2.06 -13.43
N ILE A 41 -4.80 -2.01 -12.10
CA ILE A 41 -4.58 -3.20 -11.28
C ILE A 41 -5.89 -3.95 -11.06
N ASP A 42 -5.92 -5.22 -11.44
CA ASP A 42 -6.86 -6.19 -10.86
C ASP A 42 -6.32 -6.66 -9.50
N LEU A 43 -7.05 -6.36 -8.43
CA LEU A 43 -6.69 -6.80 -7.08
C LEU A 43 -6.73 -8.34 -6.94
N GLY A 44 -7.39 -9.04 -7.86
CA GLY A 44 -7.50 -10.49 -7.84
C GLY A 44 -8.26 -11.00 -6.61
N ARG A 45 -7.84 -12.16 -6.11
CA ARG A 45 -8.54 -12.87 -5.02
C ARG A 45 -8.08 -12.37 -3.66
N MET A 46 -9.01 -11.91 -2.83
CA MET A 46 -8.76 -11.69 -1.41
C MET A 46 -8.57 -13.05 -0.69
N ILE A 47 -7.41 -13.25 -0.07
CA ILE A 47 -7.06 -14.46 0.68
C ILE A 47 -7.52 -14.33 2.14
N THR A 48 -7.21 -13.20 2.76
CA THR A 48 -7.72 -12.82 4.08
C THR A 48 -7.85 -11.31 4.14
N GLY A 49 -8.89 -10.78 4.78
CA GLY A 49 -9.10 -9.34 4.79
C GLY A 49 -10.48 -8.91 5.23
N THR A 50 -10.69 -7.61 5.19
CA THR A 50 -12.00 -6.98 5.36
C THR A 50 -12.34 -6.25 4.06
N SER A 51 -13.53 -6.53 3.54
CA SER A 51 -14.12 -5.86 2.40
C SER A 51 -15.33 -5.06 2.87
N GLY A 52 -15.33 -3.74 2.66
CA GLY A 52 -16.43 -2.86 3.04
C GLY A 52 -16.77 -1.89 1.90
N ALA A 53 -17.85 -1.13 2.07
CA ALA A 53 -18.34 -0.21 1.05
C ALA A 53 -17.35 0.92 0.70
N LEU A 54 -16.49 1.30 1.64
CA LEU A 54 -15.56 2.43 1.49
C LEU A 54 -14.10 2.00 1.28
N SER A 55 -13.74 0.80 1.77
CA SER A 55 -12.38 0.31 1.67
C SER A 55 -12.27 -1.20 1.76
N HIS A 56 -11.19 -1.71 1.17
CA HIS A 56 -10.77 -3.10 1.19
C HIS A 56 -9.36 -3.15 1.75
N TYR A 57 -9.08 -4.05 2.69
CA TYR A 57 -7.73 -4.22 3.19
C TYR A 57 -7.48 -5.65 3.67
N GLY A 58 -6.27 -6.13 3.47
CA GLY A 58 -5.88 -7.52 3.76
C GLY A 58 -4.88 -8.04 2.75
N ASN A 59 -4.72 -9.35 2.72
CA ASN A 59 -3.85 -10.05 1.79
C ASN A 59 -4.63 -10.50 0.54
N PHE A 60 -4.06 -10.20 -0.63
CA PHE A 60 -4.62 -10.47 -1.94
C PHE A 60 -3.63 -11.26 -2.78
N LYS A 61 -4.15 -11.93 -3.82
CA LYS A 61 -3.34 -12.65 -4.80
C LYS A 61 -3.81 -12.39 -6.22
N ASN A 62 -2.88 -12.02 -7.10
CA ASN A 62 -3.09 -11.92 -8.54
C ASN A 62 -1.87 -12.46 -9.31
N ASP A 63 -1.96 -12.50 -10.64
CA ASP A 63 -0.90 -13.05 -11.49
C ASP A 63 0.28 -12.09 -11.68
N ASP A 64 0.08 -10.78 -11.50
CA ASP A 64 1.11 -9.74 -11.68
C ASP A 64 2.10 -9.64 -10.51
N TYR A 65 1.61 -9.76 -9.27
CA TYR A 65 2.38 -9.50 -8.05
C TYR A 65 2.42 -10.70 -7.09
N GLY A 66 1.83 -11.83 -7.46
CA GLY A 66 1.70 -12.97 -6.57
C GLY A 66 0.86 -12.61 -5.35
N SER A 67 1.38 -12.87 -4.14
CA SER A 67 0.68 -12.56 -2.87
C SER A 67 1.17 -11.24 -2.28
N TYR A 68 0.27 -10.32 -1.96
CA TYR A 68 0.59 -8.97 -1.51
C TYR A 68 -0.45 -8.39 -0.57
N ASP A 69 -0.06 -7.36 0.17
CA ASP A 69 -0.92 -6.73 1.17
C ASP A 69 -1.48 -5.39 0.67
N VAL A 70 -2.78 -5.19 0.90
CA VAL A 70 -3.57 -4.11 0.30
C VAL A 70 -4.21 -3.23 1.35
N ILE A 71 -4.20 -1.91 1.13
CA ILE A 71 -5.12 -0.95 1.72
C ILE A 71 -5.69 -0.08 0.58
N PHE A 72 -6.90 -0.39 0.15
CA PHE A 72 -7.55 0.25 -0.98
C PHE A 72 -8.79 1.04 -0.53
N HIS A 73 -8.80 2.34 -0.80
CA HIS A 73 -9.96 3.22 -0.69
C HIS A 73 -10.70 3.26 -2.04
N VAL A 74 -11.98 2.88 -2.04
CA VAL A 74 -12.78 2.72 -3.27
C VAL A 74 -12.96 4.04 -4.05
N THR A 75 -12.77 5.17 -3.37
CA THR A 75 -12.91 6.53 -3.92
C THR A 75 -11.81 6.92 -4.91
N ALA A 76 -10.70 6.18 -4.99
CA ALA A 76 -9.61 6.45 -5.93
C ALA A 76 -9.15 5.17 -6.63
N LYS A 77 -9.35 5.06 -7.94
CA LYS A 77 -8.85 3.89 -8.69
C LYS A 77 -7.33 3.88 -8.90
N LEU A 78 -6.68 5.02 -8.71
CA LEU A 78 -5.22 5.13 -8.78
C LEU A 78 -4.60 4.53 -7.52
N LEU A 79 -3.66 3.61 -7.70
CA LEU A 79 -2.96 2.87 -6.66
C LEU A 79 -1.44 3.09 -6.77
N ILE A 80 -0.78 3.01 -5.63
CA ILE A 80 0.66 2.94 -5.47
C ILE A 80 1.00 1.46 -5.24
N VAL A 81 1.94 0.94 -6.03
CA VAL A 81 2.56 -0.36 -5.81
C VAL A 81 3.97 -0.10 -5.32
N LEU A 82 4.30 -0.61 -4.14
CA LEU A 82 5.65 -0.55 -3.57
C LEU A 82 6.21 -1.96 -3.48
N GLU A 83 7.39 -2.14 -4.05
CA GLU A 83 8.20 -3.36 -3.97
C GLU A 83 9.33 -3.16 -2.95
N PHE A 84 9.54 -4.14 -2.07
CA PHE A 84 10.58 -4.11 -1.05
C PHE A 84 11.08 -5.51 -0.69
N GLY A 85 12.27 -5.60 -0.10
CA GLY A 85 12.88 -6.86 0.32
C GLY A 85 12.94 -7.91 -0.80
N GLU A 86 12.83 -9.20 -0.48
CA GLU A 86 12.77 -10.29 -1.46
C GLU A 86 11.38 -10.41 -2.10
N GLU A 87 11.09 -9.54 -3.07
CA GLU A 87 9.90 -9.56 -3.96
C GLU A 87 8.54 -9.35 -3.24
N LYS A 88 8.55 -8.67 -2.09
CA LYS A 88 7.31 -8.34 -1.38
C LYS A 88 6.68 -7.08 -1.96
N HIS A 89 5.36 -7.12 -2.07
CA HIS A 89 4.57 -6.02 -2.59
C HIS A 89 3.54 -5.54 -1.55
N VAL A 90 3.40 -4.23 -1.45
CA VAL A 90 2.23 -3.59 -0.83
C VAL A 90 1.56 -2.68 -1.84
N VAL A 91 0.23 -2.67 -1.84
CA VAL A 91 -0.58 -1.91 -2.79
C VAL A 91 -1.58 -1.05 -2.04
N PHE A 92 -1.54 0.27 -2.27
CA PHE A 92 -2.40 1.18 -1.52
C PHE A 92 -2.68 2.47 -2.26
N ASN A 93 -3.69 3.20 -1.81
CA ASN A 93 -3.94 4.56 -2.25
C ASN A 93 -4.23 5.48 -1.07
N MET A 94 -4.38 6.75 -1.39
CA MET A 94 -4.95 7.73 -0.48
C MET A 94 -6.42 7.96 -0.85
N GLY A 95 -7.19 8.61 0.03
CA GLY A 95 -8.64 8.78 -0.13
C GLY A 95 -9.10 9.46 -1.43
N ASN A 96 -8.20 10.05 -2.21
CA ASN A 96 -8.47 10.56 -3.56
C ASN A 96 -7.23 10.47 -4.46
N VAL A 97 -7.40 10.73 -5.76
CA VAL A 97 -6.33 10.65 -6.78
C VAL A 97 -5.19 11.65 -6.52
N GLU A 98 -5.50 12.90 -6.15
CA GLU A 98 -4.50 13.96 -5.96
C GLU A 98 -3.59 13.66 -4.77
N SER A 99 -4.18 13.30 -3.63
CA SER A 99 -3.44 12.86 -2.44
C SER A 99 -2.62 11.60 -2.70
N THR A 100 -3.11 10.68 -3.53
CA THR A 100 -2.35 9.50 -3.94
C THR A 100 -1.11 9.88 -4.75
N LYS A 101 -1.26 10.81 -5.72
CA LYS A 101 -0.13 11.30 -6.53
C LYS A 101 0.89 12.07 -5.68
N ASP A 102 0.44 12.90 -4.75
CA ASP A 102 1.32 13.63 -3.83
C ASP A 102 2.10 12.67 -2.92
N PHE A 103 1.40 11.69 -2.33
CA PHE A 103 2.02 10.67 -1.48
C PHE A 103 3.07 9.87 -2.25
N TYR A 104 2.74 9.43 -3.47
CA TYR A 104 3.68 8.74 -4.36
C TYR A 104 4.95 9.54 -4.60
N LYS A 105 4.84 10.83 -4.96
CA LYS A 105 6.02 11.68 -5.24
C LYS A 105 6.93 11.79 -4.02
N LYS A 106 6.34 11.99 -2.83
CA LYS A 106 7.08 12.08 -1.56
C LYS A 106 7.78 10.77 -1.22
N LEU A 107 7.05 9.64 -1.32
CA LEU A 107 7.58 8.31 -1.03
C LEU A 107 8.71 7.95 -1.99
N LYS A 108 8.53 8.20 -3.29
CA LYS A 108 9.56 7.97 -4.30
C LYS A 108 10.80 8.83 -4.10
N GLY A 109 10.65 10.07 -3.63
CA GLY A 109 11.77 10.95 -3.30
C GLY A 109 12.55 10.51 -2.05
N LYS A 110 11.91 9.78 -1.12
CA LYS A 110 12.55 9.20 0.06
C LYS A 110 13.21 7.85 -0.22
N ALA A 111 12.60 7.04 -1.09
CA ALA A 111 13.18 5.79 -1.54
C ALA A 111 14.57 6.04 -2.16
N ARG A 112 15.61 5.41 -1.61
CA ARG A 112 16.96 5.49 -2.16
C ARG A 112 17.11 4.45 -3.26
N LEU A 113 16.41 4.67 -4.37
CA LEU A 113 16.50 3.81 -5.56
C LEU A 113 17.94 3.91 -6.09
N LEU A 114 18.66 2.79 -6.08
CA LEU A 114 20.03 2.67 -6.61
C LEU A 114 20.02 2.47 -8.13
#